data_AF-A0A529QI46-F1
#
_entry.id   AF-A0A529QI46-F1
#
_cell.length_a   1.000
_cell.length_b   1.000
_cell.length_c   1.000
_cell.angle_alpha   90.00
_cell.angle_beta   90.00
_cell.angle_gamma   90.00
#
_symmetry.space_group_name_H-M   'P 1'
#
loop_
_entity.id
_entity.type
_entity.pdbx_description
1 polymer ?
#
loop_
_entity_poly.entity_id
_entity_poly.type
_entity_poly.pdbx_seq_one_letter_code
_entity_poly.pdbx_strand_id
1 'polypeptide(L)' 'MAAKIVPAPDFEERVRTSFARQKAMATIGAELTLVTPGIIEIEMPYSASLTQQHGFLHAGVIST' A
#
# COMPACT_ATOMS: atom_id res chain seq x y z
N MET A 1 25.91 -4.22 -13.01
CA MET A 1 25.35 -5.11 -11.97
C MET A 1 24.35 -4.31 -11.17
N ALA A 2 23.13 -4.80 -10.98
CA ALA A 2 22.20 -4.21 -10.01
C ALA A 2 22.76 -4.41 -8.59
N ALA A 3 22.66 -3.38 -7.74
CA ALA A 3 23.13 -3.46 -6.36
C ALA A 3 22.32 -4.50 -5.58
N LYS A 4 22.98 -5.31 -4.76
CA LYS A 4 22.32 -6.27 -3.87
C LYS A 4 21.70 -5.50 -2.70
N ILE A 5 20.37 -5.53 -2.59
CA ILE A 5 19.66 -4.98 -1.43
C ILE A 5 19.87 -5.94 -0.26
N VAL A 6 20.53 -5.46 0.80
CA VAL A 6 20.64 -6.16 2.08
C VAL A 6 19.63 -5.49 3.03
N PRO A 7 18.47 -6.11 3.29
CA PRO A 7 17.47 -5.53 4.19
C PRO A 7 17.89 -5.64 5.65
N ALA A 8 17.27 -4.83 6.51
CA ALA A 8 17.30 -5.08 7.95
C ALA A 8 16.66 -6.44 8.26
N PRO A 9 17.09 -7.20 9.29
CA PRO A 9 16.53 -8.51 9.60
C PRO A 9 15.01 -8.51 9.85
N ASP A 10 14.48 -7.40 10.35
CA ASP A 10 13.09 -7.19 10.75
C ASP A 10 12.29 -6.32 9.76
N PHE A 11 12.77 -6.18 8.51
CA PHE A 11 12.19 -5.26 7.54
C PHE A 11 10.68 -5.49 7.32
N GLU A 12 10.24 -6.75 7.25
CA GLU A 12 8.83 -7.06 7.00
C GLU A 12 7.92 -6.58 8.13
N GLU A 13 8.26 -6.93 9.37
CA GLU A 13 7.50 -6.51 10.55
C GLU A 13 7.45 -4.99 10.68
N ARG A 14 8.57 -4.32 10.43
CA ARG A 14 8.63 -2.85 10.46
C ARG A 14 7.75 -2.20 9.40
N VAL A 15 7.75 -2.73 8.17
CA VAL A 15 6.89 -2.22 7.09
C VAL A 15 5.42 -2.42 7.44
N ARG A 16 5.02 -3.63 7.84
CA ARG A 16 3.63 -3.95 8.21
C ARG A 16 3.14 -3.12 9.40
N THR A 17 3.97 -2.99 10.44
CA THR A 17 3.67 -2.15 11.61
C THR A 17 3.53 -0.68 11.23
N SER A 18 4.38 -0.19 10.33
CA SER A 18 4.27 1.19 9.86
C SER A 18 3.00 1.42 9.03
N PHE A 19 2.66 0.50 8.14
CA PHE A 19 1.42 0.52 7.35
C PHE A 19 0.18 0.54 8.26
N ALA A 20 0.12 -0.35 9.25
CA ALA A 20 -1.01 -0.47 10.17
C ALA A 20 -1.28 0.80 11.01
N ARG A 21 -0.26 1.65 11.23
CA ARG A 21 -0.43 2.94 11.94
C ARG A 21 -1.09 4.02 11.08
N GLN A 22 -1.13 3.85 9.77
CA GLN A 22 -1.71 4.81 8.83
C GLN A 22 -3.22 4.55 8.69
N LYS A 23 -4.03 5.23 9.52
CA LYS A 23 -5.49 5.10 9.48
C LYS A 23 -6.10 5.30 8.09
N ALA A 24 -5.48 6.13 7.26
CA ALA A 24 -5.90 6.36 5.88
C ALA A 24 -5.94 5.08 5.04
N MET A 25 -4.99 4.15 5.23
CA MET A 25 -4.95 2.88 4.50
C MET A 25 -6.18 2.03 4.81
N ALA A 26 -6.56 1.95 6.09
CA ALA A 26 -7.79 1.29 6.49
C ALA A 26 -9.05 2.00 5.96
N THR A 27 -9.06 3.35 5.94
CA THR A 27 -10.18 4.13 5.38
C THR A 27 -10.45 3.83 3.92
N ILE A 28 -9.39 3.64 3.11
CA ILE A 28 -9.52 3.33 1.68
C ILE A 28 -9.62 1.82 1.39
N GLY A 29 -9.53 0.97 2.41
CA GLY A 29 -9.55 -0.48 2.27
C GLY A 29 -8.26 -1.05 1.65
N ALA A 30 -7.13 -0.35 1.76
CA ALA A 30 -5.86 -0.81 1.24
C ALA A 30 -5.25 -1.90 2.14
N GLU A 31 -4.72 -2.95 1.53
CA GLU A 31 -4.09 -4.08 2.19
C GLU A 31 -2.71 -4.35 1.60
N LEU A 32 -1.77 -4.73 2.46
CA LEU A 32 -0.40 -5.02 2.05
C LEU A 32 -0.25 -6.51 1.76
N THR A 33 -0.23 -6.88 0.48
CA THR A 33 -0.28 -8.28 0.01
C THR A 33 1.10 -8.91 -0.16
N LEU A 34 2.14 -8.12 -0.44
CA LEU A 34 3.53 -8.59 -0.53
C LEU A 34 4.48 -7.63 0.19
N VAL A 35 5.39 -8.19 1.00
CA VAL A 35 6.61 -7.49 1.45
C VAL A 35 7.82 -8.33 1.08
N THR A 36 8.72 -7.78 0.28
CA THR A 36 10.05 -8.35 0.04
C THR A 36 11.11 -7.24 0.11
N PRO A 37 12.41 -7.58 0.16
CA PRO A 37 13.46 -6.58 0.14
C PRO A 37 13.41 -5.72 -1.14
N GLY A 38 13.00 -4.46 -1.00
CA GLY A 38 12.94 -3.47 -2.08
C GLY A 38 11.66 -3.48 -2.92
N ILE A 39 10.70 -4.36 -2.65
CA ILE A 39 9.42 -4.42 -3.36
C ILE A 39 8.29 -4.65 -2.34
N ILE A 40 7.22 -3.88 -2.47
CA ILE A 40 5.96 -4.14 -1.79
C ILE A 40 4.81 -4.14 -2.80
N GLU A 41 3.75 -4.86 -2.48
CA GLU A 41 2.48 -4.79 -3.21
C GLU A 41 1.38 -4.38 -2.24
N ILE A 42 0.54 -3.45 -2.68
CA ILE A 42 -0.63 -2.98 -1.97
C ILE A 42 -1.82 -3.16 -2.91
N GLU A 43 -2.87 -3.81 -2.42
CA GLU A 43 -4.12 -3.97 -3.13
C GLU A 43 -5.20 -3.13 -2.45
N MET A 44 -6.11 -2.60 -3.26
CA MET A 44 -7.26 -1.83 -2.79
C MET A 44 -8.48 -2.25 -3.61
N PRO A 45 -9.56 -2.74 -2.97
CA PRO A 45 -10.77 -3.10 -3.68
C PRO A 45 -11.44 -1.84 -4.24
N TYR A 46 -12.24 -2.03 -5.30
CA TYR A 46 -13.12 -0.96 -5.74
C TYR A 46 -14.11 -0.59 -4.63
N SER A 47 -14.28 0.72 -4.40
CA SER A 47 -15.32 1.25 -3.52
C SER A 47 -16.00 2.45 -4.16
N ALA A 48 -17.33 2.39 -4.29
CA ALA A 48 -18.16 3.50 -4.77
C ALA A 48 -18.00 4.78 -3.93
N SER A 49 -17.65 4.66 -2.64
CA SER A 49 -17.43 5.85 -1.78
C SER A 49 -16.14 6.62 -2.13
N LEU A 50 -15.26 6.03 -2.93
CA LEU A 50 -13.96 6.59 -3.33
C LEU A 50 -13.94 7.03 -4.80
N THR A 51 -15.09 7.01 -5.47
CA THR A 51 -15.18 7.33 -6.90
C THR A 51 -15.33 8.82 -7.14
N GLN A 52 -14.88 9.28 -8.31
CA GLN A 52 -15.26 10.57 -8.87
C GLN A 52 -16.66 10.50 -9.52
N GLN A 53 -17.13 11.61 -10.09
CA GLN A 53 -18.51 11.78 -10.58
C GLN A 53 -18.97 10.82 -11.70
N HIS A 54 -18.08 10.04 -12.31
CA HIS A 54 -18.37 9.06 -13.36
C HIS A 54 -18.26 7.61 -12.86
N GLY A 55 -18.07 7.40 -11.54
CA GLY A 55 -18.00 6.08 -10.93
C GLY A 55 -16.65 5.38 -11.04
N PHE A 56 -15.62 6.04 -11.58
CA PHE A 56 -14.24 5.56 -11.54
C PHE A 56 -13.57 5.97 -10.23
N LEU A 57 -12.59 5.20 -9.75
CA LEU A 57 -11.81 5.59 -8.59
C LEU A 57 -11.18 6.97 -8.81
N HIS A 58 -11.27 7.84 -7.80
CA HIS A 58 -10.71 9.17 -7.88
C HIS A 58 -9.18 9.09 -8.00
N ALA A 59 -8.59 9.84 -8.93
CA ALA A 59 -7.15 9.79 -9.20
C ALA A 59 -6.29 10.06 -7.95
N GLY A 60 -6.73 11.00 -7.10
CA GLY A 60 -6.08 11.28 -5.83
C GLY A 60 -6.06 10.10 -4.84
N VAL A 61 -7.05 9.20 -4.91
CA VAL A 61 -7.05 7.98 -4.09
C VAL A 61 -6.05 6.97 -4.63
N ILE A 62 -5.93 6.85 -5.96
CA ILE A 62 -4.96 5.95 -6.62
C ILE A 62 -3.51 6.39 -6.35
N SER A 63 -3.25 7.69 -6.28
CA SER A 63 -1.90 8.23 -6.09
C SER A 63 -1.44 8.34 -4.64
N THR A 64 -2.33 8.10 -3.66
CA THR A 64 -2.03 8.19 -2.23
C THR A 64 -1.38 6.91 -1.74
#